data_AF-A0A1R3U3U1-F1
#
_entry.id   AF-A0A1R3U3U1-F1
#
_cell.length_a   1.000
_cell.length_b   1.000
_cell.length_c   1.000
_cell.angle_alpha   90.00
_cell.angle_beta   90.00
_cell.angle_gamma   90.00
#
_symmetry.space_group_name_H-M   'P 1'
#
loop_
_entity.id
_entity.type
_entity.pdbx_description
1 polymer ?
#
loop_
_entity_poly.entity_id
_entity_poly.type
_entity_poly.pdbx_seq_one_letter_code
_entity_poly.pdbx_strand_id
1 'polypeptide(L)'
;MTSLTNVLAGVTDADARAALYYVGRYVKQARNFRTHNKDVFDDVRRSAPSALVKSLAQGLIAAIEEREGVHAEEFAFDHMLTILREIAALERELGPDVSDEEAKRAARFFIEFDLPSPKI
;
A
#
# COMPACT_ATOMS: atom_id res chain seq x y z
N MET A 1 -10.98 3.98 20.25
CA MET A 1 -9.99 4.52 19.30
C MET A 1 -9.09 3.37 18.86
N THR A 2 -9.26 2.89 17.64
CA THR A 2 -8.46 1.79 17.10
C THR A 2 -7.18 2.37 16.52
N SER A 3 -6.02 2.05 17.11
CA SER A 3 -4.72 2.44 16.52
C SER A 3 -4.53 1.71 15.19
N LEU A 4 -4.01 2.39 14.16
CA LEU A 4 -3.74 1.79 12.84
C LEU A 4 -2.81 0.57 12.96
N THR A 5 -1.90 0.58 13.92
CA THR A 5 -1.01 -0.53 14.27
C THR A 5 -1.76 -1.78 14.75
N ASN A 6 -2.93 -1.62 15.39
CA ASN A 6 -3.72 -2.75 15.87
C ASN A 6 -4.40 -3.50 14.71
N VAL A 7 -4.73 -2.80 13.63
CA VAL A 7 -5.33 -3.42 12.43
C VAL A 7 -4.29 -4.27 11.68
N LEU A 8 -3.02 -3.92 11.79
CA LEU A 8 -1.88 -4.64 11.19
C LEU A 8 -1.26 -5.69 12.12
N ALA A 9 -1.81 -5.91 13.32
CA ALA A 9 -1.23 -6.86 14.25
C ALA A 9 -1.42 -8.31 13.76
N GLY A 10 -0.33 -9.08 13.72
CA GLY A 10 -0.36 -10.51 13.39
C GLY A 10 -0.48 -10.85 11.91
N VAL A 11 -0.34 -9.87 11.00
CA VAL A 11 -0.28 -10.11 9.55
C VAL A 11 1.17 -10.09 9.06
N THR A 12 1.40 -10.67 7.89
CA THR A 12 2.73 -10.63 7.26
C THR A 12 3.05 -9.21 6.78
N ASP A 13 4.34 -8.85 6.76
CA ASP A 13 4.78 -7.55 6.22
C ASP A 13 4.35 -7.35 4.76
N ALA A 14 4.30 -8.42 3.97
CA ALA A 14 3.84 -8.39 2.59
C ALA A 14 2.34 -8.02 2.48
N ASP A 15 1.49 -8.64 3.30
CA ASP A 15 0.06 -8.33 3.33
C ASP A 15 -0.20 -6.92 3.89
N ALA A 16 0.55 -6.53 4.93
CA ALA A 16 0.49 -5.19 5.51
C ALA A 16 0.88 -4.13 4.47
N ARG A 17 1.99 -4.33 3.75
CA ARG A 17 2.47 -3.44 2.68
C ARG A 17 1.45 -3.35 1.54
N ALA A 18 0.88 -4.48 1.13
CA ALA A 18 -0.17 -4.51 0.12
C ALA A 18 -1.42 -3.74 0.58
N ALA A 19 -1.85 -3.90 1.84
CA ALA A 19 -2.98 -3.18 2.39
C ALA A 19 -2.72 -1.67 2.44
N LEU A 20 -1.57 -1.24 2.97
CA LEU A 20 -1.16 0.17 3.03
C LEU A 20 -1.10 0.82 1.65
N TYR A 21 -0.67 0.10 0.62
CA TYR A 21 -0.73 0.56 -0.77
C TYR A 21 -2.16 0.93 -1.21
N TYR A 22 -3.14 0.07 -0.95
CA TYR A 22 -4.54 0.34 -1.30
C TYR A 22 -5.14 1.47 -0.46
N VAL A 23 -4.77 1.58 0.82
CA VAL A 23 -5.18 2.69 1.69
C VAL A 23 -4.63 4.02 1.15
N GLY A 24 -3.34 4.08 0.83
CA GLY A 24 -2.73 5.28 0.25
C GLY A 24 -3.35 5.67 -1.10
N ARG A 25 -3.68 4.67 -1.93
CA ARG A 25 -4.41 4.88 -3.19
C ARG A 25 -5.80 5.45 -2.93
N TYR A 26 -6.54 4.89 -1.97
CA TYR A 26 -7.85 5.39 -1.57
C TYR A 26 -7.79 6.85 -1.12
N VAL A 27 -6.95 7.17 -0.13
CA VAL A 27 -6.79 8.52 0.41
C VAL A 27 -6.42 9.52 -0.68
N LYS A 28 -5.50 9.15 -1.59
CA LYS A 28 -5.07 10.02 -2.69
C LYS A 28 -6.16 10.26 -3.75
N GLN A 29 -7.07 9.31 -3.94
CA GLN A 29 -8.01 9.30 -5.07
C GLN A 29 -9.48 9.22 -4.64
N ALA A 30 -9.80 9.44 -3.35
CA ALA A 30 -11.14 9.23 -2.79
C ALA A 30 -12.24 9.93 -3.59
N ARG A 31 -12.01 11.20 -3.96
CA ARG A 31 -12.92 11.99 -4.81
C ARG A 31 -13.19 11.32 -6.17
N ASN A 32 -12.18 10.68 -6.76
CA ASN A 32 -12.31 10.02 -8.06
C ASN A 32 -13.07 8.69 -7.94
N PHE A 33 -12.90 7.95 -6.84
CA PHE A 33 -13.61 6.69 -6.62
C PHE A 33 -15.12 6.90 -6.48
N ARG A 34 -15.55 7.92 -5.71
CA ARG A 34 -16.97 8.28 -5.61
C ARG A 34 -17.53 8.80 -6.94
N THR A 35 -16.81 9.70 -7.60
CA THR A 35 -17.30 10.34 -8.84
C THR A 35 -17.44 9.35 -10.00
N HIS A 36 -16.56 8.35 -10.07
CA HIS A 36 -16.52 7.38 -11.17
C HIS A 36 -16.99 5.97 -10.80
N ASN A 37 -17.50 5.77 -9.58
CA ASN A 37 -17.91 4.47 -9.03
C ASN A 37 -16.87 3.37 -9.29
N LYS A 38 -15.58 3.71 -9.16
CA LYS A 38 -14.47 2.78 -9.37
C LYS A 38 -14.19 2.04 -8.07
N ASP A 39 -13.92 0.74 -8.16
CA ASP A 39 -13.40 -0.02 -7.03
C ASP A 39 -11.94 0.41 -6.77
N VAL A 40 -11.60 0.68 -5.51
CA VAL A 40 -10.22 0.96 -5.07
C VAL A 40 -9.29 -0.23 -5.32
N PHE A 41 -9.86 -1.44 -5.33
CA PHE A 41 -9.15 -2.70 -5.55
C PHE A 41 -9.00 -3.07 -7.03
N ASP A 42 -9.71 -2.40 -7.93
CA ASP A 42 -9.52 -2.58 -9.37
C ASP A 42 -8.27 -1.80 -9.81
N ASP A 43 -7.13 -2.50 -9.82
CA ASP A 43 -5.89 -2.04 -10.42
C ASP A 43 -5.64 -2.78 -11.74
N VAL A 44 -5.60 -2.02 -12.85
CA VAL A 44 -5.32 -2.57 -14.19
C VAL A 44 -3.92 -3.20 -14.29
N ARG A 45 -3.00 -2.86 -13.36
CA ARG A 45 -1.60 -3.27 -13.40
C ARG A 45 -1.21 -4.33 -12.36
N ARG A 46 -2.06 -4.62 -11.37
CA ARG A 46 -1.77 -5.59 -10.31
C ARG A 46 -2.81 -6.72 -10.32
N SER A 47 -2.38 -7.91 -9.94
CA SER A 47 -3.28 -9.01 -9.60
C SER A 47 -4.29 -8.53 -8.55
N ALA A 48 -5.55 -8.96 -8.65
CA ALA A 48 -6.57 -8.61 -7.67
C ALA A 48 -6.08 -8.97 -6.24
N PRO A 49 -6.24 -8.07 -5.25
CA PRO A 49 -5.75 -8.34 -3.90
C PRO A 49 -6.51 -9.50 -3.25
N SER A 50 -5.82 -10.19 -2.34
CA SER A 50 -6.43 -11.25 -1.53
C SER A 50 -7.58 -10.70 -0.67
N ALA A 51 -8.49 -11.57 -0.25
CA ALA A 51 -9.58 -11.19 0.65
C ALA A 51 -9.07 -10.58 1.97
N LEU A 52 -7.95 -11.10 2.48
CA LEU A 52 -7.29 -10.56 3.67
C LEU A 52 -6.83 -9.12 3.44
N VAL A 53 -6.09 -8.86 2.35
CA VAL A 53 -5.60 -7.51 2.01
C VAL A 53 -6.75 -6.53 1.83
N LYS A 54 -7.86 -6.95 1.19
CA LYS A 54 -9.07 -6.12 1.07
C LYS A 54 -9.64 -5.76 2.43
N SER A 55 -9.81 -6.77 3.30
CA SER A 55 -10.35 -6.57 4.65
C SER A 55 -9.47 -5.64 5.49
N LEU A 56 -8.14 -5.80 5.42
CA LEU A 56 -7.18 -4.94 6.12
C LEU A 56 -7.28 -3.49 5.61
N ALA A 57 -7.26 -3.31 4.29
CA ALA A 57 -7.36 -1.98 3.69
C ALA A 57 -8.67 -1.28 4.08
N GLN A 58 -9.80 -2.00 4.04
CA GLN A 58 -11.10 -1.45 4.46
C GLN A 58 -11.11 -1.08 5.95
N GLY A 59 -10.56 -1.93 6.81
CA GLY A 59 -10.45 -1.64 8.25
C GLY A 59 -9.60 -0.41 8.54
N LEU A 60 -8.47 -0.26 7.83
CA LEU A 60 -7.60 0.91 7.94
C LEU A 60 -8.28 2.19 7.44
N ILE A 61 -8.98 2.12 6.30
CA ILE A 61 -9.76 3.27 5.78
C ILE A 61 -10.80 3.69 6.80
N ALA A 62 -11.59 2.75 7.32
CA ALA A 62 -12.62 3.04 8.32
C ALA A 62 -12.03 3.67 9.59
N ALA A 63 -10.89 3.16 10.07
CA ALA A 63 -10.21 3.72 11.24
C ALA A 63 -9.69 5.15 10.99
N ILE A 64 -9.20 5.45 9.78
CA ILE A 64 -8.78 6.80 9.39
C ILE A 64 -10.01 7.73 9.39
N GLU A 65 -11.08 7.37 8.68
CA GLU A 65 -12.27 8.22 8.59
C GLU A 65 -12.95 8.42 9.94
N GLU A 66 -13.01 7.39 10.80
CA GLU A 66 -13.50 7.52 12.17
C GLU A 66 -12.65 8.49 13.00
N ARG A 67 -11.32 8.42 12.86
CA ARG A 67 -10.38 9.32 13.55
C ARG A 67 -10.52 10.77 13.08
N GLU A 68 -10.68 10.98 11.78
CA GLU A 68 -10.79 12.31 11.18
C GLU A 68 -12.20 12.91 11.31
N GLY A 69 -13.22 12.08 11.56
CA GLY A 69 -14.62 12.49 11.67
C GLY A 69 -15.26 12.88 10.34
N VAL A 70 -14.55 12.71 9.22
CA VAL A 70 -15.02 13.00 7.86
C VAL A 70 -14.51 11.93 6.89
N HIS A 71 -15.19 11.78 5.76
CA HIS A 71 -14.75 10.87 4.71
C HIS A 71 -13.50 11.39 3.99
N ALA A 72 -12.69 10.48 3.45
CA ALA A 72 -11.40 10.83 2.84
C ALA A 72 -11.53 11.75 1.61
N GLU A 73 -12.68 11.76 0.97
CA GLU A 73 -12.98 12.67 -0.13
C GLU A 73 -13.14 14.14 0.29
N GLU A 74 -13.46 14.37 1.57
CA GLU A 74 -13.64 15.70 2.16
C GLU A 74 -12.32 16.27 2.70
N PHE A 75 -11.24 15.47 2.74
CA PHE A 75 -9.95 15.95 3.21
C PHE A 75 -9.46 17.15 2.41
N ALA A 76 -9.00 18.17 3.13
CA ALA A 76 -8.19 19.24 2.55
C ALA A 76 -6.86 18.67 2.04
N PHE A 77 -6.27 19.30 1.02
CA PHE A 77 -5.06 18.78 0.39
C PHE A 77 -3.90 18.58 1.37
N ASP A 78 -3.64 19.57 2.23
CA ASP A 78 -2.57 19.49 3.24
C ASP A 78 -2.83 18.39 4.26
N HIS A 79 -4.10 18.16 4.60
CA HIS A 79 -4.50 17.11 5.53
C HIS A 79 -4.33 15.71 4.91
N MET A 80 -4.75 15.54 3.66
CA MET A 80 -4.50 14.34 2.88
C MET A 80 -3.00 14.03 2.81
N LEU A 81 -2.13 15.04 2.61
CA LEU A 81 -0.67 14.86 2.62
C LEU A 81 -0.15 14.40 3.98
N THR A 82 -0.71 14.90 5.09
CA THR A 82 -0.35 14.44 6.44
C THR A 82 -0.67 12.96 6.61
N ILE A 83 -1.87 12.52 6.22
CA ILE A 83 -2.27 11.11 6.30
C ILE A 83 -1.38 10.23 5.42
N LEU A 84 -1.04 10.67 4.20
CA LEU A 84 -0.13 9.92 3.33
C LEU A 84 1.29 9.80 3.92
N ARG A 85 1.77 10.80 4.66
CA ARG A 85 3.05 10.72 5.38
C ARG A 85 3.00 9.73 6.55
N GLU A 86 1.88 9.65 7.26
CA GLU A 86 1.67 8.64 8.30
C GLU A 86 1.67 7.23 7.72
N ILE A 87 0.95 6.99 6.62
CA ILE A 87 0.96 5.71 5.90
C ILE A 87 2.38 5.35 5.46
N ALA A 88 3.14 6.30 4.91
CA ALA A 88 4.53 6.09 4.52
C ALA A 88 5.48 5.90 5.72
N ALA A 89 5.12 6.36 6.92
CA ALA A 89 5.88 6.07 8.13
C ALA A 89 5.63 4.63 8.58
N LEU A 90 4.37 4.19 8.63
CA LEU A 90 4.00 2.81 8.93
C LEU A 90 4.65 1.81 7.95
N GLU A 91 4.68 2.14 6.65
CA GLU A 91 5.30 1.28 5.64
C GLU A 91 6.82 1.11 5.86
N ARG A 92 7.50 2.12 6.44
CA ARG A 92 8.93 2.07 6.76
C ARG A 92 9.24 1.24 8.00
N GLU A 93 8.26 1.01 8.87
CA GLU A 93 8.39 0.14 10.03
C GLU A 93 8.27 -1.35 9.66
N LEU A 94 7.68 -1.65 8.49
CA LEU A 94 7.64 -3.00 7.95
C LEU A 94 9.04 -3.42 7.48
N GLY A 95 9.36 -4.71 7.66
CA GLY A 95 10.59 -5.32 7.17
C GLY A 95 10.78 -5.11 5.66
N PRO A 96 12.02 -5.24 5.16
CA PRO A 96 12.32 -4.99 3.76
C PRO A 96 11.49 -5.90 2.86
N ASP A 97 10.94 -5.34 1.78
CA ASP A 97 10.10 -6.05 0.79
C ASP A 97 10.83 -7.22 0.11
N VAL A 98 12.17 -7.16 0.15
CA VAL A 98 13.09 -8.19 -0.33
C VAL A 98 14.08 -8.45 0.79
N SER A 99 14.24 -9.71 1.20
CA SER A 99 15.27 -10.03 2.19
C SER A 99 16.67 -9.70 1.64
N ASP A 100 17.61 -9.33 2.52
CA ASP A 100 18.99 -9.07 2.10
C ASP A 100 19.60 -10.24 1.30
N GLU A 101 19.18 -11.47 1.60
CA GLU A 101 19.62 -12.66 0.87
C GLU A 101 18.98 -12.80 -0.53
N GLU A 102 17.74 -12.36 -0.70
CA GLU A 102 17.11 -12.27 -2.03
C GLU A 102 17.71 -11.15 -2.86
N ALA A 103 18.00 -10.00 -2.26
CA ALA A 103 18.70 -8.91 -2.92
C ALA A 103 20.11 -9.35 -3.36
N LYS A 104 20.85 -10.03 -2.48
CA LYS A 104 22.18 -10.61 -2.83
C LYS A 104 22.08 -11.71 -3.89
N ARG A 105 21.05 -12.57 -3.86
CA ARG A 105 20.82 -13.58 -4.91
C ARG A 105 20.50 -12.93 -6.26
N ALA A 106 19.64 -11.91 -6.29
CA ALA A 106 19.35 -11.17 -7.51
C ALA A 106 20.61 -10.45 -8.04
N ALA A 107 21.38 -9.80 -7.17
CA ALA A 107 22.65 -9.17 -7.55
C ALA A 107 23.64 -10.17 -8.14
N ARG A 108 23.77 -11.37 -7.54
CA ARG A 108 24.59 -12.46 -8.11
C ARG A 108 24.08 -12.93 -9.47
N PHE A 109 22.77 -13.09 -9.62
CA PHE A 109 22.15 -13.46 -10.90
C PHE A 109 22.49 -12.44 -12.00
N PHE A 110 22.41 -11.13 -11.74
CA PHE A 110 22.78 -10.10 -12.72
C PHE A 110 24.27 -10.05 -13.05
N ILE A 111 25.15 -10.48 -12.14
CA ILE A 111 26.60 -10.55 -12.37
C ILE A 111 26.97 -11.80 -13.16
N GLU A 112 26.25 -12.91 -12.96
CA GLU A 112 26.51 -14.20 -13.63
C GLU A 112 25.81 -14.31 -14.99
N PHE A 113 24.68 -13.62 -15.19
CA PHE A 113 23.97 -13.59 -16.47
C PHE A 113 24.41 -12.40 -17.32
N ASP A 114 25.52 -12.57 -18.05
CA ASP A 114 25.91 -11.70 -19.16
C ASP A 114 24.84 -11.81 -20.25
N LEU A 115 23.90 -10.86 -20.29
CA LEU A 115 22.87 -10.79 -21.33
C LEU A 115 23.59 -10.66 -22.68
N PRO A 116 23.40 -11.58 -23.65
CA PRO A 116 24.06 -11.44 -24.93
C PRO A 116 23.60 -10.13 -25.57
N SER A 117 24.57 -9.24 -25.84
CA SER A 117 24.33 -7.96 -26.50
C SER A 117 23.44 -8.15 -27.72
N PRO A 118 22.37 -7.35 -27.90
CA PRO A 118 21.57 -7.42 -29.11
C PRO A 118 22.50 -7.17 -30.29
N LYS A 119 22.59 -8.15 -31.20
CA LYS A 119 23.29 -7.98 -32.47
C LYS A 119 22.57 -6.87 -33.23
N ILE A 120 23.21 -5.71 -33.34
CA ILE A 120 22.80 -4.61 -34.22
C ILE A 120 23.16 -4.99 -35.65
#